data_AF-E7DUS3-F1
#
_entry.id   AF-E7DUS3-F1
#
_cell.length_a   1.000
_cell.length_b   1.000
_cell.length_c   1.000
_cell.angle_alpha   90.00
_cell.angle_beta   90.00
_cell.angle_gamma   90.00
#
_symmetry.space_group_name_H-M   'P 1'
#
loop_
_entity.id
_entity.type
_entity.pdbx_description
1 polymer ?
#
loop_
_entity_poly.entity_id
_entity_poly.type
_entity_poly.pdbx_seq_one_letter_code
_entity_poly.pdbx_strand_id
1 'polypeptide(L)' 'MIKAKEPLEQTIKGLFQQSSTDRYGRIEPMTKKYKITKEEHRVFSECHRIRALRGFNDVKKGALGGFYRR' A
#
# COMPACT_ATOMS: atom_id res chain seq x y z
N MET A 1 26.25 16.30 -30.50
CA MET A 1 25.87 14.90 -30.25
C MET A 1 25.00 14.84 -29.01
N ILE A 2 23.76 14.37 -29.16
CA ILE A 2 22.69 14.45 -28.16
C ILE A 2 22.91 13.37 -27.09
N LYS A 3 23.17 13.76 -25.84
CA LYS A 3 23.04 12.87 -24.66
C LYS A 3 21.57 12.91 -24.20
N ALA A 4 20.74 11.99 -24.71
CA ALA A 4 19.34 11.86 -24.30
C ALA A 4 18.95 10.41 -24.00
N LYS A 5 19.82 9.66 -23.30
CA LYS A 5 19.50 8.28 -22.85
C LYS A 5 19.07 8.18 -21.37
N GLU A 6 19.38 9.18 -20.55
CA GLU A 6 19.05 9.22 -19.11
C GLU A 6 17.54 9.29 -18.73
N PRO A 7 16.61 9.88 -19.52
CA PRO A 7 15.23 10.08 -19.07
C PRO A 7 14.42 8.78 -18.93
N LEU A 8 14.64 7.83 -19.85
CA LEU A 8 13.90 6.56 -19.89
C LEU A 8 14.27 5.65 -18.72
N GLU A 9 15.56 5.54 -18.40
CA GLU A 9 16.02 4.71 -17.29
C GLU A 9 15.55 5.26 -15.92
N GLN A 10 15.53 6.59 -15.74
CA GLN A 10 14.98 7.20 -14.53
C GLN A 10 13.46 7.05 -14.44
N THR A 11 12.74 7.16 -15.57
CA THR A 11 11.29 6.93 -15.61
C THR A 11 10.94 5.49 -15.28
N ILE A 12 11.69 4.53 -15.82
CA ILE A 12 11.54 3.10 -15.54
C ILE A 12 11.87 2.80 -14.08
N LYS A 13 12.98 3.33 -13.54
CA LYS A 13 13.33 3.21 -12.10
C LYS A 13 12.26 3.83 -11.19
N GLY A 14 11.66 4.96 -11.58
CA GLY A 14 10.55 5.59 -10.89
C GLY A 14 9.28 4.72 -10.89
N LEU A 15 8.96 4.07 -12.02
CA LEU A 15 7.87 3.10 -12.11
C LEU A 15 8.11 1.89 -11.19
N PHE A 16 9.33 1.36 -11.15
CA PHE A 16 9.67 0.22 -10.28
C PHE A 16 9.65 0.59 -8.79
N GLN A 17 10.07 1.81 -8.42
CA GLN A 17 9.91 2.34 -7.05
C GLN A 17 8.44 2.46 -6.63
N GLN A 18 7.53 2.61 -7.59
CA GLN A 18 6.08 2.60 -7.40
C GLN A 18 5.47 1.20 -7.53
N SER A 19 6.24 0.16 -7.26
CA SER A 19 5.71 -1.20 -7.17
C SER A 19 6.35 -1.96 -6.02
N SER A 20 5.54 -2.69 -5.26
CA SER A 20 6.05 -3.66 -4.29
C SER A 20 5.94 -5.05 -4.90
N THR A 21 6.95 -5.90 -4.73
CA THR A 21 6.85 -7.29 -5.13
C THR A 21 6.16 -8.13 -4.03
N ASP A 22 5.29 -9.06 -4.43
CA ASP A 22 4.78 -10.08 -3.50
C ASP A 22 5.85 -11.16 -3.23
N ARG A 23 5.51 -12.15 -2.38
CA ARG A 23 6.41 -13.27 -2.02
C ARG A 23 6.81 -14.15 -3.22
N TYR A 24 6.17 -13.98 -4.38
CA TYR A 24 6.44 -14.70 -5.62
C TYR A 24 7.09 -13.80 -6.70
N GLY A 25 7.48 -12.58 -6.33
CA GLY A 25 8.12 -11.62 -7.25
C GLY A 25 7.15 -10.90 -8.19
N ARG A 26 5.83 -11.00 -7.99
CA ARG A 26 4.86 -10.28 -8.83
C ARG A 26 4.77 -8.82 -8.42
N ILE A 27 4.74 -7.95 -9.42
CA ILE A 27 4.59 -6.51 -9.27
C ILE A 27 3.15 -6.22 -8.78
N GLU A 28 3.00 -5.86 -7.50
CA GLU A 28 1.73 -5.33 -6.99
C GLU A 28 1.64 -3.83 -7.30
N PRO A 29 0.48 -3.35 -7.80
CA PRO A 29 0.26 -1.91 -7.93
C PRO A 29 0.33 -1.26 -6.54
N MET A 30 1.02 -0.10 -6.43
CA MET A 30 1.12 0.75 -5.22
C MET A 30 -0.21 1.39 -4.78
N THR A 31 -1.33 0.77 -5.17
CA THR A 31 -2.63 1.08 -4.61
C THR A 31 -2.62 0.82 -3.11
N LYS A 32 -3.06 1.82 -2.35
CA LYS A 32 -3.13 1.79 -0.89
C LYS A 32 -3.85 0.52 -0.41
N LYS A 33 -3.19 -0.28 0.44
CA LYS A 33 -3.71 -1.58 0.89
C LYS A 33 -4.86 -1.45 1.90
N TYR A 34 -4.83 -0.41 2.74
CA TYR A 34 -5.81 -0.21 3.82
C TYR A 34 -6.08 1.28 4.10
N LYS A 35 -7.16 1.55 4.83
CA LYS A 35 -7.44 2.85 5.45
C LYS A 35 -7.64 2.70 6.95
N ILE A 36 -7.29 3.75 7.69
CA ILE A 36 -7.69 3.92 9.08
C ILE A 36 -9.12 4.50 9.06
N THR A 37 -10.03 3.90 9.83
CA THR A 37 -11.44 4.33 9.90
C THR A 37 -11.66 5.27 11.09
N LYS A 38 -12.90 5.76 11.26
CA LYS A 38 -13.31 6.56 12.42
C LYS A 38 -13.79 5.69 13.59
N GLU A 39 -13.81 4.36 13.45
CA GLU A 39 -14.16 3.46 14.56
C GLU A 39 -13.01 3.44 15.58
N GLU A 40 -13.29 3.92 16.78
CA GLU A 40 -12.35 3.98 17.90
C GLU A 40 -12.37 2.68 18.72
N HIS A 41 -11.24 2.35 19.34
CA HIS A 41 -11.19 1.23 20.28
C HIS A 41 -11.94 1.60 21.56
N ARG A 42 -12.75 0.66 22.08
CA ARG A 42 -13.62 0.90 23.25
C ARG A 42 -12.91 1.38 24.51
N VAL A 43 -11.63 1.01 24.68
CA VAL A 43 -10.80 1.36 25.85
C VAL A 43 -9.72 2.41 25.51
N PHE A 44 -9.34 2.52 24.24
CA PHE A 44 -8.19 3.33 23.79
C PHE A 44 -8.66 4.23 22.65
N SER A 45 -9.22 5.40 22.97
CA SER A 45 -9.83 6.29 21.96
C SER A 45 -8.84 6.79 20.91
N GLU A 46 -7.54 6.77 21.18
CA GLU A 46 -6.46 7.10 20.24
C GLU A 46 -6.18 6.00 19.20
N CYS A 47 -6.79 4.83 19.38
CA CYS A 47 -6.64 3.67 18.50
C CYS A 47 -7.83 3.60 17.52
N HIS A 48 -7.53 3.54 16.22
CA HIS A 48 -8.55 3.52 15.17
C HIS A 48 -8.50 2.24 14.33
N ARG A 49 -9.67 1.69 14.01
CA ARG A 49 -9.79 0.41 13.29
C ARG A 49 -9.25 0.51 11.88
N ILE A 50 -8.46 -0.48 11.46
CA ILE A 50 -7.97 -0.62 10.09
C ILE A 50 -9.03 -1.34 9.22
N ARG A 51 -9.23 -0.87 7.99
CA ARG A 51 -10.05 -1.53 6.97
C ARG A 51 -9.29 -1.75 5.67
N ALA A 52 -9.32 -2.97 5.14
CA ALA A 52 -8.70 -3.30 3.85
C ALA A 52 -9.41 -2.59 2.68
N LEU A 53 -8.64 -1.97 1.79
CA LEU A 53 -9.15 -1.29 0.58
C LEU A 53 -9.18 -2.20 -0.65
N ARG A 54 -8.33 -3.23 -0.66
CA ARG A 54 -8.26 -4.28 -1.69
C ARG A 54 -7.99 -5.64 -1.06
N GLY A 55 -8.15 -6.70 -1.84
CA GLY A 55 -7.69 -8.03 -1.45
C GLY A 55 -6.17 -8.13 -1.57
N PHE A 56 -5.53 -8.82 -0.62
CA PHE A 56 -4.12 -9.17 -0.66
C PHE A 56 -3.85 -10.36 0.29
N ASN A 57 -3.03 -11.32 -0.12
CA ASN A 57 -2.88 -12.60 0.57
C ASN A 57 -4.27 -13.19 0.91
N ASP A 58 -4.51 -13.54 2.18
CA ASP A 58 -5.79 -14.09 2.67
C ASP A 58 -6.76 -13.01 3.16
N VAL A 59 -6.41 -11.73 3.03
CA VAL A 59 -7.25 -10.61 3.47
C VAL A 59 -8.16 -10.17 2.33
N LYS A 60 -9.47 -10.26 2.56
CA LYS A 60 -10.49 -9.81 1.60
C LYS A 60 -10.67 -8.29 1.64
N LYS A 61 -11.04 -7.69 0.50
CA LYS A 61 -11.43 -6.28 0.41
C LYS A 61 -12.54 -5.97 1.42
N GLY A 62 -12.38 -4.88 2.19
CA GLY A 62 -13.35 -4.45 3.18
C GLY A 62 -13.24 -5.13 4.54
N ALA A 63 -12.37 -6.15 4.69
CA ALA A 63 -12.12 -6.79 5.99
C ALA A 63 -11.65 -5.77 7.03
N LEU A 64 -12.15 -5.91 8.26
CA LEU A 64 -11.70 -5.15 9.42
C LEU A 64 -10.52 -5.88 10.07
N GLY A 65 -9.47 -5.13 10.40
CA GLY A 65 -8.27 -5.66 11.06
C GLY A 65 -8.17 -5.23 12.51
N GLY A 66 -6.93 -5.13 13.00
CA GLY A 66 -6.62 -4.54 14.29
C GLY A 66 -6.86 -3.03 14.34
N PHE A 67 -6.43 -2.44 15.45
CA PHE A 67 -6.41 -0.99 15.62
C PHE A 67 -4.98 -0.46 15.50
N TYR A 68 -4.86 0.75 14.99
CA TYR A 68 -3.59 1.48 14.91
C TYR A 68 -3.69 2.75 15.74
N ARG A 69 -2.67 2.99 16.58
CA ARG A 69 -2.49 4.24 17.29
C ARG A 69 -1.71 5.21 16.41
N ARG A 70 -2.29 6.38 16.13
CA ARG A 70 -1.67 7.38 15.25
C ARG A 70 -0.50 8.09 15.92
#